data_AF-A0AAT9WLI4-F1
#
_entry.id   AF-A0AAT9WLI4-F1
#
_cell.length_a   1.000
_cell.length_b   1.000
_cell.length_c   1.000
_cell.angle_alpha   90.00
_cell.angle_beta   90.00
_cell.angle_gamma   90.00
#
_symmetry.space_group_name_H-M   'P 1'
#
loop_
_entity.id
_entity.type
_entity.pdbx_description
1 polymer ?
#
loop_
_entity_poly.entity_id
_entity_poly.type
_entity_poly.pdbx_seq_one_letter_code
_entity_poly.pdbx_strand_id
1 'polypeptide(L)'
;MRQFGIALMCAAGTLPAFQALADGATHNHRPHVLIADQSNNRVIEVDPATHQVVWQFGTGSDEPGPNSVVGVNDAEGVGRFTLISGTAIPTGSPPLPGCSNPVNGCPDNQVMLVSHRARIACQ
;
A
#
# COMPACT_ATOMS: atom_id res chain seq x y z
N MET A 1 12.63 -35.32 56.86
CA MET A 1 11.35 -35.01 56.18
C MET A 1 11.73 -34.31 54.87
N ARG A 2 11.70 -35.00 53.71
CA ARG A 2 10.57 -35.04 52.76
C ARG A 2 10.16 -33.58 52.39
N GLN A 3 10.28 -33.07 51.16
CA GLN A 3 10.03 -33.66 49.84
C GLN A 3 10.29 -32.64 48.69
N PHE A 4 10.61 -33.19 47.49
CA PHE A 4 10.30 -32.76 46.10
C PHE A 4 10.58 -31.31 45.65
N GLY A 5 11.40 -31.06 44.61
CA GLY A 5 11.14 -31.34 43.19
C GLY A 5 10.80 -29.99 42.52
N ILE A 6 11.41 -29.55 41.41
CA ILE A 6 11.32 -30.08 40.04
C ILE A 6 12.41 -29.38 39.22
N ALA A 7 13.17 -30.15 38.45
CA ALA A 7 14.05 -29.63 37.41
C ALA A 7 13.20 -29.04 36.28
N LEU A 8 13.34 -27.74 36.02
CA LEU A 8 12.82 -27.12 34.81
C LEU A 8 13.84 -27.35 33.69
N MET A 9 13.61 -28.40 32.89
CA MET A 9 14.32 -28.58 31.62
C MET A 9 13.99 -27.38 30.72
N CYS A 10 15.01 -26.60 30.34
CA CYS A 10 14.89 -25.70 29.19
C CYS A 10 14.71 -26.56 27.94
N ALA A 11 13.47 -26.77 27.52
CA ALA A 11 13.19 -27.31 26.22
C ALA A 11 13.69 -26.27 25.20
N ALA A 12 14.78 -26.59 24.52
CA ALA A 12 15.20 -25.92 23.30
C ALA A 12 14.12 -26.18 22.24
N GLY A 13 13.08 -25.34 22.25
CA GLY A 13 12.09 -25.32 21.19
C GLY A 13 12.81 -24.96 19.90
N THR A 14 12.92 -25.91 19.00
CA THR A 14 13.30 -25.66 17.61
C THR A 14 12.24 -24.71 17.05
N LEU A 15 12.58 -23.43 16.93
CA LEU A 15 11.78 -22.50 16.14
C LEU A 15 11.67 -23.11 14.74
N PRO A 16 10.46 -23.23 14.15
CA PRO A 16 10.41 -23.50 12.73
C PRO A 16 11.14 -22.35 12.06
N ALA A 17 12.22 -22.64 11.35
CA ALA A 17 12.83 -21.67 10.47
C ALA A 17 11.72 -21.19 9.54
N PHE A 18 11.25 -19.97 9.74
CA PHE A 18 10.48 -19.26 8.73
C PHE A 18 11.39 -19.24 7.51
N GLN A 19 11.15 -20.17 6.58
CA GLN A 19 11.73 -20.10 5.26
C GLN A 19 11.11 -18.85 4.66
N ALA A 20 11.82 -17.73 4.79
CA ALA A 20 11.62 -16.60 3.94
C ALA A 20 11.87 -17.13 2.53
N LEU A 21 10.79 -17.49 1.83
CA LEU A 21 10.81 -17.51 0.40
C LEU A 21 11.14 -16.07 0.02
N ALA A 22 12.42 -15.84 -0.24
CA ALA A 22 12.86 -14.73 -1.03
C ALA A 22 12.22 -14.94 -2.41
N ASP A 23 10.94 -14.56 -2.54
CA ASP A 23 10.38 -14.15 -3.81
C ASP A 23 11.21 -12.94 -4.23
N GLY A 24 12.32 -13.25 -4.91
CA GLY A 24 13.17 -12.34 -5.66
C GLY A 24 12.52 -11.93 -6.97
N ALA A 25 11.19 -11.83 -6.99
CA ALA A 25 10.51 -11.04 -7.99
C ALA A 25 10.71 -9.58 -7.56
N THR A 26 11.80 -8.97 -8.03
CA THR A 26 11.86 -7.52 -8.09
C THR A 26 10.62 -7.07 -8.87
N HIS A 27 9.75 -6.34 -8.19
CA HIS A 27 8.74 -5.57 -8.88
C HIS A 27 9.53 -4.62 -9.81
N ASN A 28 9.35 -4.76 -11.13
CA ASN A 28 10.07 -4.06 -12.21
C ASN A 28 11.19 -4.80 -12.97
N HIS A 29 11.05 -6.11 -13.26
CA HIS A 29 11.86 -6.71 -14.34
C HIS A 29 11.49 -6.19 -15.75
N ARG A 30 10.39 -5.46 -15.89
CA ARG A 30 10.09 -4.58 -17.05
C ARG A 30 9.92 -3.15 -16.53
N PRO A 31 10.44 -2.12 -17.22
CA PRO A 31 10.25 -0.74 -16.78
C PRO A 31 8.82 -0.31 -17.07
N HIS A 32 7.87 -0.67 -16.20
CA HIS A 32 6.54 -0.09 -16.23
C HIS A 32 6.58 1.32 -15.64
N VAL A 33 5.59 2.14 -16.01
CA VAL A 33 5.45 3.51 -15.49
C VAL A 33 4.41 3.49 -14.38
N LEU A 34 4.80 3.91 -13.18
CA LEU A 34 3.86 4.19 -12.09
C LEU A 34 3.39 5.64 -12.18
N ILE A 35 2.09 5.84 -12.04
CA ILE A 35 1.45 7.16 -12.11
C ILE A 35 0.56 7.33 -10.88
N ALA A 36 0.87 8.36 -10.08
CA ALA A 36 -0.04 8.91 -9.09
C ALA A 36 -1.13 9.70 -9.83
N ASP A 37 -2.25 9.05 -10.12
CA ASP A 37 -3.38 9.63 -10.84
C ASP A 37 -4.28 10.39 -9.84
N GLN A 38 -3.70 11.47 -9.30
CA GLN A 38 -4.18 12.23 -8.14
C GLN A 38 -5.68 12.52 -8.17
N SER A 39 -6.14 13.14 -9.25
CA SER A 39 -7.53 13.60 -9.40
C SER A 39 -8.53 12.47 -9.62
N ASN A 40 -8.05 11.26 -9.92
CA ASN A 40 -8.86 10.06 -10.02
C ASN A 40 -8.69 9.14 -8.80
N ASN A 41 -8.08 9.61 -7.70
CA ASN A 41 -7.94 8.91 -6.42
C ASN A 41 -7.46 7.45 -6.58
N ARG A 42 -6.38 7.27 -7.35
CA ARG A 42 -5.76 5.97 -7.63
C ARG A 42 -4.29 6.10 -8.00
N VAL A 43 -3.58 4.98 -7.91
CA VAL A 43 -2.29 4.73 -8.57
C VAL A 43 -2.52 3.73 -9.68
N ILE A 44 -1.92 3.97 -10.84
CA ILE A 44 -1.92 3.02 -11.96
C ILE A 44 -0.49 2.66 -12.36
N GLU A 45 -0.33 1.43 -12.81
CA GLU A 45 0.88 0.95 -13.47
C GLU A 45 0.56 0.76 -14.95
N VAL A 46 1.35 1.39 -15.82
CA VAL A 46 1.17 1.37 -17.27
C VAL A 46 2.33 0.64 -17.92
N ASP A 47 2.00 -0.29 -18.82
CA ASP A 47 2.98 -0.86 -19.74
C ASP A 47 3.30 0.17 -20.83
N PRO A 48 4.53 0.70 -20.92
CA PRO A 48 4.87 1.72 -21.89
C PRO A 48 4.91 1.20 -23.34
N ALA A 49 4.93 -0.10 -23.58
CA ALA A 49 4.90 -0.65 -24.94
C ALA A 49 3.48 -0.73 -25.51
N THR A 50 2.49 -1.01 -24.65
CA THR A 50 1.09 -1.23 -25.06
C THR A 50 0.15 -0.10 -24.63
N HIS A 51 0.64 0.80 -23.77
CA HIS A 51 -0.11 1.88 -23.14
C HIS A 51 -1.32 1.40 -22.33
N GLN A 52 -1.31 0.13 -21.89
CA GLN A 52 -2.38 -0.46 -21.10
C GLN A 52 -2.11 -0.28 -19.61
N VAL A 53 -3.18 -0.02 -18.85
CA VAL A 53 -3.13 -0.14 -17.39
C VAL A 53 -3.07 -1.62 -17.03
N VAL A 54 -1.95 -2.05 -16.46
CA VAL A 54 -1.69 -3.45 -16.08
C VAL A 54 -1.92 -3.71 -14.60
N TRP A 55 -2.00 -2.65 -13.79
CA TRP A 55 -2.34 -2.72 -12.38
C TRP A 55 -2.91 -1.38 -11.87
N GLN A 56 -3.71 -1.44 -10.81
CA GLN A 56 -4.27 -0.27 -10.14
C GLN A 56 -4.47 -0.53 -8.63
N PHE A 57 -4.29 0.52 -7.83
CA PHE A 57 -4.81 0.63 -6.47
C PHE A 57 -5.62 1.92 -6.30
N GLY A 58 -6.69 1.89 -5.51
CA GLY A 58 -7.65 2.98 -5.39
C GLY A 58 -8.90 2.76 -6.24
N THR A 59 -10.06 3.07 -5.69
CA THR A 59 -11.38 2.90 -6.33
C THR A 59 -11.88 4.17 -7.03
N GLY A 60 -11.16 5.29 -6.92
CA GLY A 60 -11.67 6.60 -7.30
C GLY A 60 -12.49 7.30 -6.21
N SER A 61 -12.72 6.63 -5.07
CA SER A 61 -13.40 7.23 -3.93
C SER A 61 -12.59 8.39 -3.37
N ASP A 62 -13.29 9.45 -2.99
CA ASP A 62 -12.79 10.61 -2.25
C ASP A 62 -12.91 10.43 -0.72
N GLU A 63 -13.16 9.21 -0.28
CA GLU A 63 -13.15 8.79 1.13
C GLU A 63 -12.02 7.77 1.35
N PRO A 64 -11.14 7.97 2.35
CA PRO A 64 -10.03 7.07 2.64
C PRO A 64 -10.51 5.71 3.17
N GLY A 65 -9.80 4.63 2.84
CA GLY A 65 -10.27 3.28 3.19
C GLY A 65 -9.30 2.16 2.81
N PRO A 66 -9.65 0.89 3.09
CA PRO A 66 -8.75 -0.26 2.88
C PRO A 66 -8.45 -0.60 1.41
N ASN A 67 -9.08 0.11 0.47
CA ASN A 67 -8.90 -0.01 -0.97
C ASN A 67 -9.00 1.35 -1.69
N SER A 68 -8.95 2.45 -0.94
CA SER A 68 -9.06 3.82 -1.46
C SER A 68 -7.97 4.69 -0.87
N VAL A 69 -7.57 5.70 -1.65
CA VAL A 69 -6.60 6.71 -1.27
C VAL A 69 -6.97 8.00 -2.01
N VAL A 70 -6.98 9.13 -1.31
CA VAL A 70 -7.48 10.41 -1.81
C VAL A 70 -6.31 11.35 -2.07
N GLY A 71 -6.33 11.98 -3.25
CA GLY A 71 -5.33 12.96 -3.63
C GLY A 71 -3.92 12.38 -3.58
N VAL A 72 -3.69 11.23 -4.25
CA VAL A 72 -2.38 10.57 -4.25
C VAL A 72 -1.32 11.55 -4.75
N ASN A 73 -0.29 11.79 -3.94
CA ASN A 73 0.82 12.69 -4.28
C ASN A 73 2.03 11.92 -4.81
N ASP A 74 2.32 10.75 -4.23
CA ASP A 74 3.50 9.97 -4.58
C ASP A 74 3.20 8.47 -4.63
N ALA A 75 3.86 7.78 -5.55
CA ALA A 75 3.77 6.35 -5.76
C ALA A 75 5.12 5.80 -6.24
N GLU A 76 5.76 4.98 -5.42
CA GLU A 76 7.10 4.46 -5.68
C GLU A 76 7.15 2.93 -5.56
N GLY A 77 7.78 2.26 -6.52
CA GLY A 77 8.06 0.83 -6.41
C GLY A 77 9.16 0.58 -5.35
N VAL A 78 8.83 -0.13 -4.28
CA VAL A 78 9.74 -0.47 -3.17
C VAL A 78 9.80 -2.00 -3.00
N GLY A 79 10.79 -2.62 -3.62
CA GLY A 79 11.00 -4.08 -3.53
C GLY A 79 9.87 -4.88 -4.19
N ARG A 80 8.96 -5.44 -3.40
CA ARG A 80 7.77 -6.19 -3.87
C ARG A 80 6.45 -5.43 -3.63
N PHE A 81 6.55 -4.19 -3.19
CA PHE A 81 5.45 -3.33 -2.82
C PHE A 81 5.51 -2.04 -3.62
N THR A 82 4.42 -1.29 -3.56
CA THR A 82 4.32 0.10 -3.99
C THR A 82 4.06 0.93 -2.76
N LEU A 83 4.96 1.87 -2.45
CA LEU A 83 4.69 2.93 -1.48
C LEU A 83 3.71 3.90 -2.11
N ILE A 84 2.65 4.25 -1.39
CA ILE A 84 1.62 5.20 -1.84
C ILE A 84 1.37 6.19 -0.71
N SER A 85 1.33 7.49 -1.03
CA SER A 85 0.95 8.54 -0.07
C SER A 85 -0.30 9.29 -0.54
N GLY A 86 -1.34 9.27 0.30
CA GLY A 86 -2.55 10.08 0.16
C GLY A 86 -2.43 11.34 1.02
N THR A 87 -2.61 12.51 0.40
CA THR A 87 -2.40 13.81 1.07
C THR A 87 -3.67 14.63 1.25
N ALA A 88 -4.84 14.04 0.98
CA ALA A 88 -6.12 14.73 0.85
C ALA A 88 -6.22 15.60 -0.42
N ILE A 89 -7.43 16.12 -0.64
CA ILE A 89 -7.71 17.21 -1.58
C ILE A 89 -8.29 18.39 -0.76
N PRO A 90 -7.68 19.59 -0.79
CA PRO A 90 -8.15 20.72 -0.01
C PRO A 90 -9.44 21.34 -0.56
N THR A 91 -10.00 22.29 0.18
CA THR A 91 -11.12 23.12 -0.27
C THR A 91 -10.74 23.94 -1.51
N GLY A 92 -11.69 24.20 -2.41
CA GLY A 92 -11.42 24.97 -3.64
C GLY A 92 -12.65 25.66 -4.22
N SER A 93 -12.44 26.86 -4.78
CA SER A 93 -13.44 27.58 -5.57
C SER A 93 -12.77 28.13 -6.85
N PRO A 94 -12.95 27.48 -8.02
CA PRO A 94 -13.88 26.37 -8.29
C PRO A 94 -13.47 25.04 -7.60
N PRO A 95 -14.42 24.08 -7.45
CA PRO A 95 -14.14 22.75 -6.91
C PRO A 95 -12.95 22.09 -7.59
N LEU A 96 -12.04 21.51 -6.80
CA LEU A 96 -10.94 20.70 -7.31
C LEU A 96 -11.44 19.31 -7.76
N PRO A 97 -10.90 18.74 -8.85
CA PRO A 97 -11.30 17.42 -9.31
C PRO A 97 -10.90 16.34 -8.29
N GLY A 98 -11.65 15.24 -8.27
CA GLY A 98 -11.39 14.12 -7.35
C GLY A 98 -11.97 14.29 -5.94
N CYS A 99 -12.68 15.39 -5.66
CA CYS A 99 -13.31 15.61 -4.36
C CYS A 99 -14.76 16.08 -4.52
N SER A 100 -15.71 15.36 -3.90
CA SER A 100 -17.13 15.71 -3.91
C SER A 100 -17.50 16.78 -2.90
N ASN A 101 -16.61 17.09 -1.95
CA ASN A 101 -16.82 18.10 -0.91
C ASN A 101 -15.84 19.28 -1.03
N PRO A 102 -16.08 20.24 -1.94
CA PRO A 102 -15.18 21.39 -2.12
C PRO A 102 -15.20 22.40 -0.97
N VAL A 103 -16.19 22.32 -0.08
CA VAL A 103 -16.34 23.24 1.07
C VAL A 103 -15.45 22.81 2.24
N ASN A 104 -15.34 21.51 2.50
CA ASN A 104 -14.53 20.97 3.60
C ASN A 104 -13.25 20.25 3.13
N GLY A 105 -13.12 19.98 1.84
CA GLY A 105 -12.08 19.11 1.29
C GLY A 105 -12.42 17.63 1.49
N CYS A 106 -11.57 16.77 0.93
CA CYS A 106 -11.67 15.32 1.02
C CYS A 106 -10.42 14.81 1.74
N PRO A 107 -10.51 14.56 3.06
CA PRO A 107 -9.35 14.30 3.91
C PRO A 107 -8.76 12.90 3.67
N ASP A 108 -7.44 12.83 3.67
CA ASP A 108 -6.66 11.60 3.74
C ASP A 108 -5.27 11.91 4.31
N ASN A 109 -4.68 10.96 5.02
CA ASN A 109 -3.34 11.03 5.58
C ASN A 109 -2.58 9.69 5.50
N GLN A 110 -3.03 8.79 4.64
CA GLN A 110 -2.50 7.45 4.55
C GLN A 110 -1.12 7.42 3.89
N VAL A 111 -0.19 6.67 4.49
CA VAL A 111 1.06 6.24 3.85
C VAL A 111 1.11 4.73 3.93
N MET A 112 1.10 4.07 2.79
CA MET A 112 0.89 2.63 2.74
C MET A 112 1.90 1.92 1.84
N LEU A 113 2.22 0.67 2.18
CA LEU A 113 2.87 -0.27 1.28
C LEU A 113 1.83 -1.22 0.73
N VAL A 114 1.65 -1.24 -0.59
CA VAL A 114 0.63 -2.05 -1.26
C VAL A 114 1.30 -3.10 -2.13
N SER A 115 0.89 -4.36 -2.02
CA SER A 115 1.36 -5.42 -2.93
C SER A 115 0.63 -5.38 -4.28
N HIS A 116 1.20 -6.03 -5.29
CA HIS A 116 0.57 -6.15 -6.63
C HIS A 116 -0.80 -6.86 -6.63
N ARG A 117 -1.17 -7.52 -5.53
CA ARG A 117 -2.53 -8.07 -5.32
C ARG A 117 -3.51 -7.07 -4.69
N ALA A 118 -3.16 -5.78 -4.69
CA ALA A 118 -3.89 -4.69 -4.05
C ALA A 118 -4.17 -4.94 -2.54
N ARG A 119 -3.21 -5.58 -1.85
CA ARG A 119 -3.26 -5.78 -0.39
C ARG A 119 -2.30 -4.84 0.29
N ILE A 120 -2.81 -4.09 1.26
CA ILE A 120 -2.04 -3.22 2.15
C ILE A 120 -1.24 -4.09 3.12
N ALA A 121 0.07 -3.88 3.15
CA ALA A 121 0.99 -4.54 4.08
C ALA A 121 1.17 -3.73 5.38
N CYS A 122 1.14 -2.40 5.28
CA CYS A 122 1.12 -1.46 6.40
C CYS A 122 0.46 -0.14 5.97
N GLN A 123 -0.16 0.55 6.94
CA GLN A 123 -0.82 1.85 6.79
C GLN A 123 -0.91 2.54 8.16
#